data_AF-A0AAE1DRD8-F1
#
_entry.id   AF-A0AAE1DRD8-F1
#
_cell.length_a   1.000
_cell.length_b   1.000
_cell.length_c   1.000
_cell.angle_alpha   90.00
_cell.angle_beta   90.00
_cell.angle_gamma   90.00
#
_symmetry.space_group_name_H-M   'P 1'
#
loop_
_entity.id
_entity.type
_entity.pdbx_description
1 polymer ?
#
loop_
_entity_poly.entity_id
_entity_poly.type
_entity_poly.pdbx_seq_one_letter_code
_entity_poly.pdbx_strand_id
1 'polypeptide(L)'
;MGDFNFPTINWRQGESGAGLDHPVTKFLNATKDAFLIQHQTVPTRYREGEKSNILDLVFSNAEDLVQDITVAPAIGKSDHFTLLVNLNCKRSLVRKESRLNFHKADFNKIREDLQAVDWNKELGEKPIEDM
;
A
#
# COMPACT_ATOMS: atom_id res chain seq x y z
N MET A 1 8.18 -4.41 1.82
CA MET A 1 9.57 -4.29 2.31
C MET A 1 9.77 -5.28 3.43
N GLY A 2 10.97 -5.80 3.61
CA GLY A 2 11.29 -6.69 4.74
C GLY A 2 12.47 -7.61 4.45
N ASP A 3 12.84 -8.42 5.44
CA ASP A 3 13.86 -9.46 5.33
C ASP A 3 13.29 -10.69 4.61
N PHE A 4 13.87 -11.03 3.46
CA PHE A 4 13.51 -12.21 2.66
C PHE A 4 14.44 -13.40 2.91
N ASN A 5 15.57 -13.19 3.57
CA ASN A 5 16.52 -14.22 3.99
C ASN A 5 16.92 -15.25 2.91
N PHE A 6 17.16 -14.80 1.68
CA PHE A 6 17.74 -15.60 0.59
C PHE A 6 19.17 -15.13 0.27
N PRO A 7 20.18 -15.53 1.06
CA PRO A 7 21.56 -15.07 0.89
C PRO A 7 22.25 -15.61 -0.37
N THR A 8 21.69 -16.65 -0.99
CA THR A 8 22.23 -17.26 -2.21
C THR A 8 21.79 -16.56 -3.49
N ILE A 9 20.79 -15.65 -3.43
CA ILE A 9 20.45 -14.78 -4.55
C ILE A 9 21.48 -13.67 -4.63
N ASN A 10 22.03 -13.46 -5.81
CA ASN A 10 22.74 -12.23 -6.10
C ASN A 10 21.73 -11.11 -6.36
N TRP A 11 21.25 -10.48 -5.30
CA TRP A 11 20.25 -9.41 -5.38
C TRP A 11 20.73 -8.17 -6.14
N ARG A 12 22.04 -7.97 -6.32
CA ARG A 12 22.55 -6.89 -7.18
C ARG A 12 22.35 -7.17 -8.66
N GLN A 13 22.44 -8.43 -9.06
CA GLN A 13 22.31 -8.87 -10.46
C GLN A 13 20.91 -9.43 -10.76
N GLY A 14 20.12 -9.75 -9.73
CA GLY A 14 18.81 -10.39 -9.90
C GLY A 14 18.95 -11.83 -10.40
N GLU A 15 19.97 -12.56 -9.93
CA GLU A 15 20.33 -13.91 -10.39
C GLU A 15 20.44 -14.89 -9.23
N SER A 16 20.10 -16.16 -9.51
CA SER A 16 20.26 -17.29 -8.61
C SER A 16 21.16 -18.32 -9.29
N GLY A 17 22.16 -18.83 -8.56
CA GLY A 17 22.99 -19.94 -9.03
C GLY A 17 22.34 -21.32 -8.80
N ALA A 18 21.15 -21.37 -8.20
CA ALA A 18 20.44 -22.61 -7.92
C ALA A 18 19.61 -23.08 -9.13
N GLY A 19 19.34 -24.38 -9.21
CA GLY A 19 18.50 -24.97 -10.27
C GLY A 19 17.09 -24.37 -10.34
N LEU A 20 16.42 -24.55 -11.48
CA LEU A 20 15.09 -23.97 -11.76
C LEU A 20 14.03 -24.33 -10.72
N ASP A 21 14.08 -25.55 -10.18
CA ASP A 21 13.10 -26.03 -9.22
C ASP A 21 13.36 -25.58 -7.77
N HIS A 22 14.51 -24.96 -7.51
CA HIS A 22 14.89 -24.54 -6.17
C HIS A 22 14.00 -23.39 -5.67
N PRO A 23 13.59 -23.38 -4.38
CA PRO A 23 12.71 -22.34 -3.83
C PRO A 23 13.20 -20.91 -4.07
N VAL A 24 14.51 -20.71 -4.01
CA VAL A 24 15.20 -19.44 -4.28
C VAL A 24 14.95 -18.95 -5.71
N THR A 25 15.12 -19.83 -6.70
CA THR A 25 14.92 -19.50 -8.11
C THR A 25 13.43 -19.28 -8.40
N LYS A 26 12.54 -20.08 -7.79
CA LYS A 26 11.08 -19.87 -7.88
C LYS A 26 10.66 -18.52 -7.29
N PHE A 27 11.20 -18.16 -6.13
CA PHE A 27 10.92 -16.86 -5.52
C PHE A 27 11.40 -15.72 -6.40
N LEU A 28 12.64 -15.77 -6.87
CA LEU A 28 13.20 -14.76 -7.77
C LEU A 28 12.37 -14.62 -9.06
N ASN A 29 11.97 -15.73 -9.68
CA ASN A 29 11.10 -15.69 -10.85
C ASN A 29 9.73 -15.10 -10.53
N ALA A 30 9.11 -15.46 -9.41
CA ALA A 30 7.84 -14.88 -8.99
C ALA A 30 7.91 -13.35 -8.81
N THR A 31 9.04 -12.81 -8.32
CA THR A 31 9.23 -11.35 -8.25
C THR A 31 9.29 -10.70 -9.62
N LYS A 32 9.94 -11.36 -10.60
CA LYS A 32 10.02 -10.92 -12.00
C LYS A 32 8.66 -11.00 -12.70
N ASP A 33 7.94 -12.11 -12.53
CA ASP A 33 6.62 -12.35 -13.12
C ASP A 33 5.56 -11.37 -12.58
N ALA A 34 5.73 -10.92 -11.33
CA ALA A 34 4.91 -9.89 -10.71
C ALA A 34 5.33 -8.45 -11.10
N PHE A 35 6.33 -8.28 -11.98
CA PHE A 35 6.87 -6.99 -12.40
C PHE A 35 7.31 -6.11 -11.21
N LEU A 36 7.84 -6.72 -10.16
CA LEU A 36 8.33 -6.00 -8.99
C LEU A 36 9.70 -5.39 -9.28
N ILE A 37 9.83 -4.11 -8.94
CA ILE A 37 11.06 -3.33 -9.08
C ILE A 37 11.77 -3.34 -7.74
N GLN A 38 13.02 -3.81 -7.72
CA GLN A 38 13.87 -3.77 -6.53
C GLN A 38 14.55 -2.40 -6.42
N HIS A 39 14.41 -1.75 -5.26
CA HIS A 39 15.02 -0.44 -5.00
C HIS A 39 16.30 -0.54 -4.17
N GLN A 40 16.40 -1.54 -3.29
CA GLN A 40 17.58 -1.72 -2.44
C GLN A 40 18.69 -2.46 -3.19
N THR A 41 19.87 -1.84 -3.32
CA THR A 41 21.01 -2.42 -4.08
C THR A 41 22.30 -2.56 -3.27
N VAL A 42 22.29 -2.12 -2.01
CA VAL A 42 23.45 -2.19 -1.10
C VAL A 42 23.18 -3.15 0.06
N PRO A 43 24.23 -3.71 0.70
CA PRO A 43 24.05 -4.68 1.78
C PRO A 43 23.25 -4.11 2.95
N THR A 44 22.37 -4.94 3.52
CA THR A 44 21.49 -4.60 4.65
C THR A 44 21.83 -5.39 5.90
N ARG A 45 22.70 -6.40 5.79
CA ARG A 45 23.19 -7.18 6.93
C ARG A 45 24.71 -7.24 6.93
N TYR A 46 25.30 -7.04 8.11
CA TYR A 46 26.73 -7.19 8.37
C TYR A 46 26.95 -7.97 9.66
N ARG A 47 27.69 -9.07 9.57
CA ARG A 47 28.12 -9.85 10.72
C ARG A 47 29.61 -10.12 10.60
N GLU A 48 30.33 -9.99 11.71
CA GLU A 48 31.77 -10.22 11.74
C GLU A 48 32.11 -11.64 11.26
N GLY A 49 33.04 -11.75 10.30
CA GLY A 49 33.41 -13.02 9.68
C GLY A 49 32.47 -13.50 8.56
N GLU A 50 31.35 -12.80 8.28
CA GLU A 50 30.45 -13.10 7.17
C GLU A 50 30.55 -12.04 6.07
N LYS A 51 30.27 -12.44 4.83
CA LYS A 51 30.12 -11.51 3.71
C LYS A 51 28.84 -10.69 3.92
N SER A 52 28.90 -9.37 3.72
CA SER A 52 27.71 -8.52 3.78
C SER A 52 26.70 -8.91 2.70
N ASN A 53 25.42 -9.03 3.09
CA ASN A 53 24.35 -9.49 2.22
C ASN A 53 23.25 -8.44 2.10
N ILE A 54 22.56 -8.46 0.95
CA ILE A 54 21.30 -7.76 0.76
C ILE A 54 20.21 -8.79 1.12
N LEU A 55 19.57 -8.65 2.27
CA LEU A 55 18.51 -9.57 2.69
C LEU A 55 17.18 -8.84 2.89
N ASP A 56 17.26 -7.56 3.26
CA ASP A 56 16.12 -6.67 3.35
C ASP A 56 15.89 -6.01 2.00
N LEU A 57 14.72 -6.24 1.40
CA LEU A 57 14.37 -5.72 0.08
C LEU A 57 13.21 -4.75 0.17
N VAL A 58 13.26 -3.74 -0.71
CA VAL A 58 12.18 -2.79 -0.97
C VAL A 58 11.74 -3.02 -2.40
N PHE A 59 10.54 -3.59 -2.56
CA PHE A 59 9.89 -3.80 -3.85
C PHE A 59 8.73 -2.82 -4.04
N SER A 60 8.54 -2.35 -5.27
CA SER A 60 7.32 -1.67 -5.71
C SER A 60 6.90 -2.13 -7.11
N ASN A 61 5.71 -1.77 -7.54
CA ASN A 61 5.24 -1.91 -8.93
C ASN A 61 5.39 -0.62 -9.75
N ALA A 62 6.01 0.42 -9.18
CA ALA A 62 6.15 1.74 -9.79
C ALA A 62 7.53 2.30 -9.44
N GLU A 63 8.31 2.62 -10.48
CA GLU A 63 9.70 3.07 -10.34
C GLU A 63 9.80 4.39 -9.56
N ASP A 64 8.84 5.29 -9.74
CA ASP A 64 8.80 6.62 -9.12
C ASP A 64 8.21 6.65 -7.70
N LEU A 65 7.76 5.49 -7.17
CA LEU A 65 7.17 5.40 -5.83
C LEU A 65 8.22 5.59 -4.73
N VAL A 66 9.42 5.05 -4.91
CA VAL A 66 10.51 5.16 -3.94
C VAL A 66 11.43 6.28 -4.41
N GLN A 67 11.50 7.36 -3.63
CA GLN A 67 12.31 8.53 -3.96
C GLN A 67 13.78 8.28 -3.63
N ASP A 68 14.04 7.77 -2.44
CA ASP A 68 15.38 7.40 -1.99
C ASP A 68 15.32 6.37 -0.86
N ILE A 69 16.42 5.64 -0.70
CA ILE A 69 16.66 4.73 0.41
C ILE A 69 18.00 5.08 1.04
N THR A 70 17.99 5.35 2.35
CA THR A 70 19.19 5.54 3.15
C THR A 70 19.40 4.33 4.05
N VAL A 71 20.59 3.74 3.98
CA VAL A 71 21.02 2.69 4.92
C VAL A 71 21.65 3.36 6.15
N ALA A 72 20.97 3.27 7.27
CA ALA A 72 21.39 3.79 8.55
C ALA A 72 21.97 2.68 9.45
N PRO A 73 22.74 3.04 10.50
CA PRO A 73 23.28 2.07 11.45
C PRO A 73 22.21 1.14 12.03
N ALA A 74 22.65 -0.06 12.40
CA ALA A 74 21.81 -1.04 13.07
C ALA A 74 21.31 -0.51 14.43
N ILE A 75 20.11 -0.92 14.82
CA ILE A 75 19.54 -0.57 16.13
C ILE A 75 20.06 -1.57 17.17
N GLY A 76 20.71 -1.05 18.22
CA GLY A 76 21.22 -1.87 19.32
C GLY A 76 22.33 -2.83 18.87
N LYS A 77 22.12 -4.14 19.09
CA LYS A 77 23.07 -5.21 18.72
C LYS A 77 22.65 -5.99 17.46
N SER A 78 21.71 -5.45 16.69
CA SER A 78 21.28 -6.06 15.43
C SER A 78 22.46 -6.13 14.45
N ASP A 79 22.55 -7.22 13.69
CA ASP A 79 23.44 -7.35 12.53
C ASP A 79 22.75 -6.85 11.24
N HIS A 80 21.45 -6.56 11.27
CA HIS A 80 20.73 -5.85 10.21
C HIS A 80 20.80 -4.34 10.40
N PHE A 81 21.17 -3.64 9.32
CA PHE A 81 21.10 -2.19 9.19
C PHE A 81 19.65 -1.70 9.10
N THR A 82 19.45 -0.44 9.47
CA THR A 82 18.14 0.20 9.37
C THR A 82 17.95 0.77 7.97
N LEU A 83 16.80 0.52 7.34
CA LEU A 83 16.44 1.15 6.07
C LEU A 83 15.47 2.32 6.33
N LEU A 84 15.86 3.51 5.92
CA LEU A 84 14.99 4.69 5.85
C LEU A 84 14.55 4.84 4.40
N VAL A 85 13.25 4.70 4.13
CA VAL A 85 12.68 4.71 2.78
C VAL A 85 11.75 5.91 2.63
N ASN A 86 12.07 6.79 1.69
CA ASN A 86 11.20 7.93 1.35
C ASN A 86 10.30 7.56 0.17
N LEU A 87 9.00 7.77 0.34
CA LEU A 87 7.98 7.40 -0.64
C LEU A 87 7.33 8.64 -1.26
N ASN A 88 7.22 8.65 -2.59
CA ASN A 88 6.49 9.65 -3.35
C ASN A 88 5.01 9.26 -3.48
N CYS A 89 4.28 9.37 -2.37
CA CYS A 89 2.86 9.05 -2.35
C CYS A 89 2.03 10.24 -2.88
N LYS A 90 1.56 10.16 -4.13
CA LYS A 90 0.52 11.08 -4.63
C LYS A 90 -0.78 10.83 -3.87
N ARG A 91 -1.05 11.65 -2.86
CA ARG A 91 -2.33 11.60 -2.15
C ARG A 91 -3.41 12.15 -3.06
N SER A 92 -4.28 11.26 -3.55
CA SER A 92 -5.61 11.69 -3.99
C SER A 92 -6.31 12.28 -2.77
N LEU A 93 -6.41 13.61 -2.71
CA LEU A 93 -7.34 14.26 -1.82
C LEU A 93 -8.73 13.93 -2.36
N VAL A 94 -9.27 12.78 -1.98
CA VAL A 94 -10.68 12.48 -2.20
C VAL A 94 -11.43 13.63 -1.55
N ARG A 95 -12.12 14.44 -2.36
CA ARG A 95 -12.94 15.53 -1.86
C ARG A 95 -13.92 14.90 -0.88
N LYS A 96 -13.83 15.27 0.40
CA LYS A 96 -14.85 14.86 1.37
C LYS A 96 -16.17 15.39 0.84
N GLU A 97 -17.06 14.49 0.44
CA GLU A 97 -18.42 14.88 0.10
C GLU A 97 -19.05 15.48 1.35
N SER A 98 -19.70 16.63 1.18
CA SER A 98 -20.52 17.19 2.24
C SER A 98 -21.65 16.21 2.50
N ARG A 99 -21.73 15.68 3.72
CA ARG A 99 -22.83 14.81 4.15
C ARG A 99 -23.66 15.57 5.18
N LEU A 100 -24.97 15.44 5.08
CA LEU A 100 -25.88 15.96 6.09
C LEU A 100 -25.62 15.25 7.42
N ASN A 101 -25.62 16.02 8.51
CA ASN A 101 -25.55 15.47 9.85
C ASN A 101 -26.97 15.18 10.35
N PHE A 102 -27.46 13.97 10.08
CA PHE A 102 -28.80 13.54 10.50
C PHE A 102 -29.00 13.55 12.01
N HIS A 103 -27.94 13.52 12.82
CA HIS A 103 -28.04 13.64 14.27
C HIS A 103 -28.48 15.04 14.72
N LYS A 104 -28.22 16.07 13.91
CA LYS A 104 -28.66 17.45 14.16
C LYS A 104 -29.99 17.78 13.47
N ALA A 105 -30.66 16.82 12.86
CA ALA A 105 -31.93 17.05 12.21
C ALA A 105 -33.04 17.29 13.26
N ASP A 106 -33.87 18.30 13.02
CA ASP A 106 -35.09 18.51 13.79
C ASP A 106 -36.20 17.61 13.23
N PHE A 107 -36.30 16.40 13.77
CA PHE A 107 -37.31 15.44 13.34
C PHE A 107 -38.74 15.85 13.69
N ASN A 108 -38.93 16.74 14.66
CA ASN A 108 -40.26 17.26 14.98
C ASN A 108 -40.70 18.23 13.89
N LYS A 109 -39.81 19.16 13.51
CA LYS A 109 -40.12 20.12 12.45
C LYS A 109 -40.35 19.44 11.10
N ILE A 110 -39.52 18.46 10.75
CA ILE A 110 -39.72 17.64 9.54
C ILE A 110 -41.09 16.96 9.55
N ARG A 111 -41.52 16.42 10.70
CA ARG A 111 -42.82 15.76 10.83
C ARG A 111 -43.98 16.75 10.67
N GLU A 112 -43.90 17.91 11.30
CA GLU A 112 -44.90 18.98 11.16
C GLU A 112 -45.02 19.41 9.69
N ASP A 113 -43.89 19.65 9.03
CA ASP A 113 -43.87 20.09 7.65
C ASP A 113 -44.46 19.00 6.72
N LEU A 114 -44.15 17.72 6.95
CA LEU A 114 -44.74 16.60 6.20
C LEU A 114 -46.25 16.43 6.46
N GLN A 115 -46.75 16.77 7.65
CA GLN A 115 -48.19 16.71 7.97
C GLN A 115 -48.98 17.85 7.30
N ALA A 116 -48.33 18.99 7.06
CA ALA A 116 -48.95 20.14 6.40
C ALA A 116 -49.08 19.96 4.87
N VAL A 117 -48.42 18.95 4.29
CA VAL A 117 -48.49 18.65 2.85
C VAL A 117 -49.78 17.88 2.54
N ASP A 118 -50.54 18.37 1.56
CA ASP A 118 -51.65 17.63 0.98
C ASP A 118 -51.12 16.61 -0.04
N TRP A 119 -50.83 15.41 0.46
CA TRP A 119 -50.26 14.32 -0.35
C TRP A 119 -51.18 13.84 -1.47
N ASN A 120 -52.51 13.98 -1.31
CA ASN A 120 -53.45 13.61 -2.38
C ASN A 120 -53.34 14.57 -3.56
N LYS A 121 -53.13 15.85 -3.30
CA LYS A 121 -52.85 16.84 -4.35
C LYS A 121 -51.48 16.63 -4.99
N GLU A 122 -50.45 16.33 -4.18
CA GLU A 122 -49.08 16.20 -4.69
C GLU A 122 -48.79 14.92 -5.46
N LEU A 123 -49.47 13.82 -5.10
CA LEU A 123 -49.17 12.46 -5.59
C LEU A 123 -50.39 11.69 -6.13
N GLY A 124 -51.63 12.12 -5.84
CA GLY A 124 -52.83 11.32 -6.11
C GLY A 124 -53.16 11.09 -7.58
N GLU A 125 -52.66 11.94 -8.50
CA GLU A 125 -52.90 11.83 -9.95
C GLU A 125 -51.63 11.59 -10.77
N LYS A 126 -50.46 11.45 -10.11
CA LYS A 126 -49.21 11.22 -10.83
C LYS A 126 -49.08 9.74 -11.21
N PRO A 127 -48.74 9.41 -12.47
CA PRO A 127 -48.37 8.05 -12.83
C PRO A 127 -47.21 7.57 -11.96
N ILE A 128 -47.14 6.26 -11.68
CA ILE A 128 -46.08 5.64 -10.86
C ILE A 128 -44.68 5.95 -11.39
N GLU A 129 -44.55 6.21 -12.68
CA GLU A 129 -43.30 6.56 -13.37
C GLU A 129 -42.85 8.02 -13.12
N ASP A 130 -43.76 8.89 -12.67
CA ASP A 130 -43.54 10.32 -12.40
C ASP A 130 -43.66 10.68 -10.89
N MET A 131 -43.81 9.68 -10.01
CA MET A 131 -43.73 9.80 -8.54
C MET A 131 -42.28 9.68 -8.07
#